data_AF-A0A068UP30-F1
#
_entry.id   AF-A0A068UP30-F1
#
_cell.length_a   1.000
_cell.length_b   1.000
_cell.length_c   1.000
_cell.angle_alpha   90.00
_cell.angle_beta   90.00
_cell.angle_gamma   90.00
#
_symmetry.space_group_name_H-M   'P 1'
#
loop_
_entity.id
_entity.type
_entity.pdbx_description
1 polymer ?
#
loop_
_entity_poly.entity_id
_entity_poly.type
_entity_poly.pdbx_seq_one_letter_code
_entity_poly.pdbx_strand_id
1 'polypeptide(L)'
;MLKTFVNLIVLCSLFLAAVVSSKHHGNPADDLVELINMNRTAHKLPELSNSPGLGCVALQCAEECQANCTSDNAINCHPSADDFTEIFAPNCGVELPTFGTISGHVVGCHHKDLTPSEAFSNVLFRDKKSFSLLGNRSHNEVGIGIFRAHKHKGPYLWCVLFSSSQTNTTFVLDDLGRGIKQIKGCYSGLSDACSRQNRNTDQASYVNICVMLFIIFFLSTSLR
;
A
#
# COMPACT_ATOMS: atom_id res chain seq x y z
N MET A 1 -27.70 0.73 41.28
CA MET A 1 -27.22 1.84 40.42
C MET A 1 -25.73 1.76 40.15
N LEU A 2 -24.85 1.75 41.17
CA LEU A 2 -23.40 1.78 40.98
C LEU A 2 -22.81 0.58 40.18
N LYS A 3 -23.31 -0.64 40.41
CA LYS A 3 -22.87 -1.84 39.65
C LYS A 3 -23.22 -1.78 38.16
N THR A 4 -24.40 -1.26 37.83
CA THR A 4 -24.86 -1.11 36.44
C THR A 4 -24.04 -0.05 35.70
N PHE A 5 -23.65 1.01 36.41
CA PHE A 5 -22.79 2.08 35.91
C PHE A 5 -21.37 1.60 35.58
N VAL A 6 -20.75 0.82 36.49
CA VAL A 6 -19.40 0.25 36.27
C VAL A 6 -19.39 -0.73 35.10
N ASN A 7 -20.41 -1.59 34.97
CA ASN A 7 -20.50 -2.54 33.85
C ASN A 7 -20.67 -1.84 32.49
N LEU A 8 -21.38 -0.71 32.43
CA LEU A 8 -21.57 0.06 31.20
C LEU A 8 -20.26 0.76 30.78
N ILE A 9 -19.50 1.29 31.73
CA ILE A 9 -18.19 1.90 31.46
C ILE A 9 -17.22 0.85 30.92
N VAL A 10 -17.15 -0.33 31.54
CA VAL A 10 -16.30 -1.44 31.08
C VAL A 10 -16.67 -1.88 29.66
N LEU A 11 -17.97 -1.94 29.35
CA LEU A 11 -18.44 -2.29 28.01
C LEU A 11 -18.06 -1.21 26.97
N CYS A 12 -18.22 0.08 27.29
CA CYS A 12 -17.79 1.18 26.42
C CYS A 12 -16.27 1.17 26.19
N SER A 13 -15.47 0.87 27.22
CA SER A 13 -14.02 0.73 27.10
C SER A 13 -13.60 -0.42 26.19
N LEU A 14 -14.33 -1.53 26.20
CA LEU A 14 -14.10 -2.67 25.30
C LEU A 14 -14.43 -2.32 23.84
N PHE A 15 -15.50 -1.54 23.60
CA PHE A 15 -15.81 -1.03 22.26
C PHE A 15 -14.80 0.02 21.77
N LEU A 16 -14.27 0.87 22.66
CA LEU A 16 -13.20 1.82 22.34
C LEU A 16 -11.90 1.10 21.94
N ALA A 17 -11.53 0.01 22.61
CA ALA A 17 -10.33 -0.77 22.28
C ALA A 17 -10.41 -1.40 20.88
N ALA A 18 -11.61 -1.79 20.41
CA ALA A 18 -11.80 -2.34 19.07
C ALA A 18 -11.68 -1.29 17.95
N VAL A 19 -11.91 -0.01 18.24
CA VAL A 19 -11.86 1.10 17.26
C VAL A 19 -10.44 1.66 17.09
N VAL A 20 -9.56 1.51 18.07
CA VAL A 20 -8.18 2.04 18.02
C VAL A 20 -7.23 1.21 17.15
N SER A 21 -7.66 0.04 16.66
CA SER A 21 -6.86 -0.81 15.76
C SER A 21 -7.13 -0.58 14.27
N SER A 22 -7.40 0.66 13.84
CA SER A 22 -7.18 1.01 12.44
C SER A 22 -5.74 1.51 12.31
N LYS A 23 -4.81 0.61 12.00
CA LYS A 23 -3.50 0.98 11.44
C LYS A 23 -3.79 1.71 10.12
N HIS A 24 -3.98 3.03 10.19
CA HIS A 24 -4.20 3.87 9.03
C HIS A 24 -2.84 4.13 8.40
N HIS A 25 -2.44 3.25 7.49
CA HIS A 25 -1.34 3.54 6.60
C HIS A 25 -1.86 4.49 5.53
N GLY A 26 -1.32 5.71 5.50
CA GLY A 26 -1.73 6.75 4.54
C GLY A 26 -1.42 6.39 3.08
N ASN A 27 -0.67 5.30 2.85
CA ASN A 27 -0.20 4.85 1.55
C ASN A 27 -0.55 3.37 1.31
N PRO A 28 -1.52 3.07 0.42
CA PRO A 28 -1.92 1.68 0.14
C PRO A 28 -0.82 0.84 -0.52
N ALA A 29 0.25 1.46 -1.05
CA ALA A 29 1.40 0.72 -1.55
C ALA A 29 2.24 0.14 -0.40
N ASP A 30 2.36 0.84 0.73
CA ASP A 30 3.05 0.33 1.92
C ASP A 30 2.25 -0.77 2.63
N ASP A 31 0.92 -0.67 2.63
CA ASP A 31 0.03 -1.74 3.11
C ASP A 31 0.28 -3.05 2.35
N LEU A 32 0.47 -2.98 1.03
CA LEU A 32 0.78 -4.16 0.22
C LEU A 32 2.16 -4.72 0.55
N VAL A 33 3.15 -3.89 0.87
CA VAL A 33 4.47 -4.35 1.34
C VAL A 33 4.33 -5.08 2.68
N GLU A 34 3.53 -4.56 3.61
CA GLU A 34 3.25 -5.23 4.89
C GLU A 34 2.59 -6.59 4.66
N LEU A 35 1.59 -6.69 3.78
CA LEU A 35 0.94 -7.97 3.44
C LEU A 35 1.90 -8.98 2.80
N ILE A 36 2.80 -8.53 1.91
CA ILE A 36 3.86 -9.36 1.33
C ILE A 36 4.78 -9.90 2.42
N ASN A 37 5.25 -9.04 3.33
CA ASN A 37 6.16 -9.43 4.41
C ASN A 37 5.48 -10.30 5.46
N MET A 38 4.21 -10.07 5.79
CA MET A 38 3.41 -10.96 6.62
C MET A 38 3.28 -12.36 6.00
N ASN A 39 3.04 -12.45 4.69
CA ASN A 39 2.97 -13.74 4.00
C ASN A 39 4.33 -14.47 4.02
N ARG A 40 5.43 -13.75 3.79
CA ARG A 40 6.79 -14.30 3.81
C ARG A 40 7.19 -14.79 5.20
N THR A 41 6.96 -13.99 6.23
CA THR A 41 7.30 -14.35 7.62
C THR A 41 6.46 -15.52 8.12
N ALA A 42 5.19 -15.64 7.72
CA ALA A 42 4.37 -16.82 7.98
C ALA A 42 4.98 -18.11 7.39
N HIS A 43 5.78 -18.00 6.33
CA HIS A 43 6.53 -19.09 5.71
C HIS A 43 8.01 -19.14 6.13
N LYS A 44 8.40 -18.44 7.21
CA LYS A 44 9.78 -18.39 7.74
C LYS A 44 10.79 -17.87 6.71
N LEU A 45 10.36 -16.96 5.85
CA LEU A 45 11.21 -16.21 4.94
C LEU A 45 11.52 -14.84 5.54
N PRO A 46 12.72 -14.28 5.26
CA PRO A 46 13.06 -12.93 5.71
C PRO A 46 12.15 -11.90 5.04
N GLU A 47 11.87 -10.82 5.77
CA GLU A 47 11.20 -9.64 5.23
C GLU A 47 12.02 -9.02 4.11
N LEU A 48 11.32 -8.46 3.13
CA LEU A 48 11.90 -7.66 2.06
C LEU A 48 12.02 -6.21 2.52
N SER A 49 13.16 -5.59 2.23
CA SER A 49 13.35 -4.16 2.43
C SER A 49 12.51 -3.36 1.43
N ASN A 50 11.78 -2.37 1.91
CA ASN A 50 10.96 -1.49 1.07
C ASN A 50 11.85 -0.39 0.47
N SER A 51 12.09 -0.45 -0.84
CA SER A 51 12.94 0.53 -1.52
C SER A 51 12.08 1.61 -2.21
N PRO A 52 12.21 2.90 -1.83
CA PRO A 52 11.42 3.97 -2.44
C PRO A 52 11.74 4.17 -3.92
N GLY A 53 13.00 4.02 -4.33
CA GLY A 53 13.39 4.09 -5.73
C GLY A 53 12.76 2.95 -6.54
N LEU A 54 12.81 1.73 -6.02
CA LEU A 54 12.15 0.58 -6.65
C LEU A 54 10.62 0.75 -6.69
N GLY A 55 10.03 1.33 -5.65
CA GLY A 55 8.61 1.68 -5.59
C GLY A 55 8.23 2.68 -6.68
N CYS A 56 9.02 3.73 -6.88
CA CYS A 56 8.77 4.68 -7.97
C CYS A 56 8.87 4.02 -9.34
N VAL A 57 9.89 3.19 -9.56
CA VAL A 57 10.05 2.44 -10.82
C VAL A 57 8.85 1.52 -11.05
N ALA A 58 8.31 0.91 -9.99
CA ALA A 58 7.08 0.14 -10.05
C ALA A 58 5.86 1.02 -10.43
N LEU A 59 5.79 2.27 -9.99
CA LEU A 59 4.73 3.19 -10.42
C LEU A 59 4.81 3.49 -11.92
N GLN A 60 6.02 3.69 -12.46
CA GLN A 60 6.24 3.87 -13.90
C GLN A 60 5.81 2.61 -14.69
N CYS A 61 6.18 1.42 -14.20
CA CYS A 61 5.70 0.13 -14.72
C CYS A 61 4.15 0.06 -14.76
N ALA A 62 3.47 0.47 -13.68
CA ALA A 62 2.01 0.48 -13.65
C ALA A 62 1.39 1.52 -14.59
N GLU A 63 2.02 2.69 -14.76
CA GLU A 63 1.59 3.73 -15.70
C GLU A 63 1.73 3.26 -17.16
N GLU A 64 2.81 2.58 -17.51
CA GLU A 64 3.04 2.03 -18.85
C GLU A 64 1.93 1.02 -19.24
N CYS A 65 1.49 0.21 -18.28
CA CYS A 65 0.49 -0.82 -18.53
C CYS A 65 -0.97 -0.32 -18.59
N GLN A 66 -1.21 0.98 -18.52
CA GLN A 66 -2.56 1.56 -18.35
C GLN A 66 -3.57 1.19 -19.43
N ALA A 67 -3.12 0.97 -20.67
CA ALA A 67 -3.98 0.62 -21.81
C ALA A 67 -4.26 -0.89 -21.93
N ASN A 68 -3.62 -1.71 -21.10
CA ASN A 68 -3.58 -3.16 -21.26
C ASN A 68 -4.56 -3.90 -20.34
N CYS A 69 -5.34 -3.16 -19.54
CA CYS A 69 -6.35 -3.74 -18.66
C CYS A 69 -7.66 -4.00 -19.42
N THR A 70 -8.03 -5.27 -19.56
CA THR A 70 -9.27 -5.67 -20.24
C THR A 70 -10.50 -5.44 -19.35
N SER A 71 -11.71 -5.53 -19.94
CA SER A 71 -12.97 -5.45 -19.19
C SER A 71 -13.10 -6.51 -18.09
N ASP A 72 -12.44 -7.66 -18.27
CA ASP A 72 -12.48 -8.79 -17.36
C ASP A 72 -11.38 -8.74 -16.29
N ASN A 73 -10.70 -7.59 -16.15
CA ASN A 73 -9.57 -7.37 -15.24
C ASN A 73 -8.35 -8.26 -15.55
N ALA A 74 -8.22 -8.72 -16.79
CA ALA A 74 -7.00 -9.36 -17.25
C ALA A 74 -6.02 -8.28 -17.74
N ILE A 75 -4.73 -8.51 -17.52
CA ILE A 75 -3.68 -7.61 -17.99
C ILE A 75 -2.65 -8.43 -18.76
N ASN A 76 -2.28 -7.95 -19.94
CA ASN A 76 -1.16 -8.48 -20.71
C ASN A 76 -0.19 -7.33 -20.98
N CYS A 77 0.71 -7.10 -20.02
CA CYS A 77 1.71 -6.05 -20.08
C CYS A 77 3.03 -6.62 -19.59
N HIS A 78 4.08 -6.41 -20.37
CA HIS A 78 5.43 -6.90 -20.07
C HIS A 78 6.41 -5.79 -20.43
N PRO A 79 6.67 -4.83 -19.51
CA PRO A 79 7.70 -3.83 -19.73
C PRO A 79 9.04 -4.50 -19.99
N SER A 80 9.82 -3.96 -20.93
CA SER A 80 11.14 -4.50 -21.26
C SER A 80 12.16 -4.18 -20.17
N ALA A 81 13.26 -4.94 -20.14
CA ALA A 81 14.37 -4.64 -19.23
C ALA A 81 14.93 -3.24 -19.49
N ASP A 82 14.99 -2.83 -20.76
CA ASP A 82 15.50 -1.53 -21.18
C ASP A 82 14.58 -0.40 -20.69
N ASP A 83 13.25 -0.58 -20.72
CA ASP A 83 12.31 0.41 -20.18
C ASP A 83 12.58 0.71 -18.70
N PHE A 84 12.91 -0.30 -17.91
CA PHE A 84 13.22 -0.13 -16.49
C PHE A 84 14.45 0.75 -16.26
N THR A 85 15.51 0.58 -17.05
CA THR A 85 16.78 1.27 -16.88
C THR A 85 16.86 2.61 -17.63
N GLU A 86 16.28 2.69 -18.82
CA GLU A 86 16.44 3.84 -19.72
C GLU A 86 15.29 4.85 -19.60
N ILE A 87 14.13 4.42 -19.08
CA ILE A 87 12.94 5.27 -18.99
C ILE A 87 12.51 5.43 -17.53
N PHE A 88 12.18 4.32 -16.86
CA PHE A 88 11.52 4.37 -15.55
C PHE A 88 12.46 4.86 -14.45
N ALA A 89 13.69 4.36 -14.38
CA ALA A 89 14.67 4.79 -13.39
C ALA A 89 15.03 6.29 -13.53
N PRO A 90 15.39 6.80 -14.73
CA PRO A 90 15.62 8.23 -14.94
C PRO A 90 14.40 9.09 -14.58
N ASN A 91 13.20 8.66 -14.98
CA ASN A 91 11.97 9.38 -14.63
C ASN A 91 11.74 9.44 -13.12
N CYS A 92 12.24 8.46 -12.37
CA CYS A 92 12.14 8.40 -10.93
C CYS A 92 13.25 9.17 -10.20
N GLY A 93 14.27 9.67 -10.91
CA GLY A 93 15.48 10.22 -10.31
C GLY A 93 16.30 9.17 -9.57
N VAL A 94 16.24 7.91 -10.02
CA VAL A 94 17.13 6.85 -9.52
C VAL A 94 18.51 7.03 -10.15
N GLU A 95 19.55 7.07 -9.32
CA GLU A 95 20.92 7.17 -9.83
C GLU A 95 21.23 5.89 -10.61
N LEU A 96 21.42 6.00 -11.93
CA LEU A 96 21.64 4.85 -12.81
C LEU A 96 22.75 3.89 -12.35
N PRO A 97 23.89 4.35 -11.79
CA PRO A 97 24.92 3.45 -11.27
C PRO A 97 24.45 2.57 -10.09
N THR A 98 23.35 2.94 -9.43
CA THR A 98 22.77 2.21 -8.30
C THR A 98 21.61 1.33 -8.72
N PHE A 99 21.27 1.27 -10.01
CA PHE A 99 20.15 0.46 -10.47
C PHE A 99 20.42 -1.03 -10.22
N GLY A 100 19.59 -1.65 -9.38
CA GLY A 100 19.72 -3.05 -9.00
C GLY A 100 19.12 -4.02 -10.01
N THR A 101 19.40 -5.31 -9.84
CA THR A 101 18.75 -6.38 -10.61
C THR A 101 17.29 -6.55 -10.20
N ILE A 102 16.37 -6.32 -11.14
CA ILE A 102 14.96 -6.72 -11.00
C ILE A 102 14.90 -8.23 -11.22
N SER A 103 14.52 -8.96 -10.17
CA SER A 103 14.52 -10.42 -10.12
C SER A 103 13.11 -11.02 -10.25
N GLY A 104 12.08 -10.19 -10.18
CA GLY A 104 10.70 -10.59 -10.42
C GLY A 104 9.78 -9.38 -10.50
N HIS A 105 8.68 -9.53 -11.22
CA HIS A 105 7.61 -8.54 -11.23
C HIS A 105 6.23 -9.20 -11.30
N VAL A 106 5.24 -8.49 -10.79
CA VAL A 106 3.81 -8.82 -10.91
C VAL A 106 3.08 -7.57 -11.32
N VAL A 107 2.29 -7.65 -12.39
CA VAL A 107 1.39 -6.57 -12.82
C VAL A 107 -0.03 -7.07 -12.71
N GLY A 108 -0.92 -6.24 -12.17
CA GLY A 108 -2.34 -6.53 -12.04
C GLY A 108 -3.18 -5.30 -12.31
N CYS A 109 -4.44 -5.50 -12.69
CA CYS A 109 -5.39 -4.40 -12.82
C CYS A 109 -6.79 -4.79 -12.36
N HIS A 110 -7.60 -3.79 -12.03
CA HIS A 110 -8.98 -3.99 -11.65
C HIS A 110 -9.82 -2.71 -11.83
N HIS A 111 -11.05 -2.83 -12.34
CA HIS A 111 -11.91 -1.66 -12.58
C HIS A 111 -12.55 -1.07 -11.32
N LYS A 112 -12.60 -1.82 -10.22
CA LYS A 112 -13.05 -1.33 -8.91
C LYS A 112 -11.89 -0.90 -8.02
N ASP A 113 -12.14 0.08 -7.16
CA ASP A 113 -11.26 0.44 -6.05
C ASP A 113 -11.27 -0.71 -5.03
N LEU A 114 -10.15 -1.43 -4.94
CA LEU A 114 -9.99 -2.56 -4.02
C LEU A 114 -9.17 -2.13 -2.80
N THR A 115 -9.46 -2.72 -1.64
CA THR A 115 -8.57 -2.63 -0.49
C THR A 115 -7.23 -3.32 -0.78
N PRO A 116 -6.15 -2.98 -0.05
CA PRO A 116 -4.85 -3.66 -0.20
C PRO A 116 -4.95 -5.19 -0.08
N SER A 117 -5.75 -5.71 0.87
CA SER A 117 -5.94 -7.15 1.06
C SER A 117 -6.66 -7.82 -0.11
N GLU A 118 -7.68 -7.16 -0.67
CA GLU A 118 -8.37 -7.64 -1.88
C GLU A 118 -7.45 -7.60 -3.10
N ALA A 119 -6.68 -6.53 -3.28
CA ALA A 119 -5.71 -6.44 -4.37
C ALA A 119 -4.61 -7.52 -4.25
N PHE A 120 -4.11 -7.77 -3.03
CA PHE A 120 -3.12 -8.80 -2.76
C PHE A 120 -3.62 -10.19 -3.20
N SER A 121 -4.81 -10.59 -2.75
CA SER A 121 -5.33 -11.96 -2.93
C SER A 121 -6.03 -12.20 -4.27
N ASN A 122 -6.74 -11.21 -4.80
CA ASN A 122 -7.57 -11.38 -5.99
C ASN A 122 -6.89 -10.90 -7.28
N VAL A 123 -5.88 -10.04 -7.18
CA VAL A 123 -5.25 -9.40 -8.34
C VAL A 123 -3.77 -9.77 -8.45
N LEU A 124 -2.96 -9.51 -7.43
CA LEU A 124 -1.50 -9.65 -7.50
C LEU A 124 -1.03 -11.10 -7.32
N PHE A 125 -1.52 -11.78 -6.28
CA PHE A 125 -1.10 -13.13 -5.91
C PHE A 125 -2.31 -14.07 -5.94
N ARG A 126 -2.81 -14.34 -7.14
CA ARG A 126 -3.98 -15.21 -7.36
C ARG A 126 -3.60 -16.63 -7.78
N ASP A 127 -2.43 -16.80 -8.39
CA ASP A 127 -2.01 -18.06 -8.99
C ASP A 127 -0.66 -18.56 -8.45
N LYS A 128 -0.35 -19.84 -8.72
CA LYS A 128 0.88 -20.46 -8.23
C LYS A 128 2.15 -19.75 -8.72
N LYS A 129 2.13 -19.13 -9.91
CA LYS A 129 3.29 -18.44 -10.49
C LYS A 129 3.58 -17.16 -9.71
N SER A 130 2.58 -16.31 -9.51
CA SER A 130 2.69 -15.10 -8.68
C SER A 130 3.07 -15.44 -7.24
N PHE A 131 2.45 -16.46 -6.62
CA PHE A 131 2.83 -16.90 -5.27
C PHE A 131 4.27 -17.42 -5.18
N SER A 132 4.82 -18.03 -6.25
CA SER A 132 6.21 -18.50 -6.24
C SER A 132 7.23 -17.37 -6.07
N LEU A 133 6.89 -16.14 -6.49
CA LEU A 133 7.73 -14.95 -6.30
C LEU A 133 7.83 -14.56 -4.82
N LEU A 134 6.75 -14.73 -4.04
CA LEU A 134 6.78 -14.51 -2.59
C LEU A 134 7.68 -15.53 -1.88
N GLY A 135 7.70 -16.77 -2.38
CA GLY A 135 8.51 -17.87 -1.86
C GLY A 135 10.00 -17.79 -2.20
N ASN A 136 10.40 -16.89 -3.11
CA ASN A 136 11.79 -16.81 -3.55
C ASN A 136 12.70 -16.20 -2.45
N ARG A 137 13.73 -16.96 -2.07
CA ARG A 137 14.72 -16.58 -1.06
C ARG A 137 15.77 -15.61 -1.56
N SER A 138 15.94 -15.47 -2.89
CA SER A 138 16.91 -14.53 -3.45
C SER A 138 16.42 -13.08 -3.42
N HIS A 139 15.13 -12.85 -3.21
CA HIS A 139 14.58 -11.50 -3.09
C HIS A 139 14.97 -10.89 -1.74
N ASN A 140 15.51 -9.67 -1.78
CA ASN A 140 15.93 -8.89 -0.62
C ASN A 140 15.21 -7.54 -0.53
N GLU A 141 14.70 -7.03 -1.65
CA GLU A 141 13.99 -5.75 -1.74
C GLU A 141 12.67 -5.90 -2.48
N VAL A 142 11.73 -5.01 -2.15
CA VAL A 142 10.44 -4.87 -2.81
C VAL A 142 10.11 -3.39 -3.04
N GLY A 143 9.45 -3.10 -4.15
CA GLY A 143 8.85 -1.81 -4.45
C GLY A 143 7.49 -2.01 -5.09
N ILE A 144 6.50 -1.20 -4.70
CA ILE A 144 5.13 -1.31 -5.20
C ILE A 144 4.68 0.04 -5.73
N GLY A 145 4.09 0.03 -6.92
CA GLY A 145 3.45 1.18 -7.55
C GLY A 145 1.97 0.94 -7.76
N ILE A 146 1.15 1.95 -7.49
CA ILE A 146 -0.30 1.94 -7.69
C ILE A 146 -0.67 3.14 -8.55
N PHE A 147 -1.26 2.86 -9.71
CA PHE A 147 -1.65 3.86 -10.68
C PHE A 147 -3.15 3.77 -10.98
N ARG A 148 -3.77 4.89 -11.36
CA ARG A 148 -5.16 4.91 -11.85
C ARG A 148 -5.21 5.60 -13.22
N ALA A 149 -5.46 4.81 -14.26
CA ALA A 149 -5.39 5.24 -15.67
C ALA A 149 -6.17 6.52 -16.00
N HIS A 150 -7.32 6.73 -15.36
CA HIS A 150 -8.07 7.97 -15.48
C HIS A 150 -8.65 8.41 -14.14
N LYS A 151 -8.59 9.71 -13.86
CA LYS A 151 -8.98 10.29 -12.57
C LYS A 151 -10.35 9.85 -12.06
N HIS A 152 -11.31 9.46 -12.90
CA HIS A 152 -12.65 9.07 -12.43
C HIS A 152 -13.25 7.81 -13.06
N LYS A 153 -12.65 7.24 -14.10
CA LYS A 153 -13.26 6.14 -14.88
C LYS A 153 -12.29 5.04 -15.32
N GLY A 154 -11.01 5.17 -15.00
CA GLY A 154 -10.00 4.20 -15.41
C GLY A 154 -9.79 3.12 -14.35
N PRO A 155 -9.30 1.93 -14.77
CA PRO A 155 -8.92 0.87 -13.85
C PRO A 155 -7.80 1.34 -12.93
N TYR A 156 -7.73 0.66 -11.78
CA TYR A 156 -6.57 0.64 -10.92
C TYR A 156 -5.57 -0.36 -11.46
N LEU A 157 -4.29 0.00 -11.42
CA LEU A 157 -3.17 -0.81 -11.83
C LEU A 157 -2.19 -0.89 -10.67
N TRP A 158 -1.62 -2.08 -10.50
CA TRP A 158 -0.57 -2.36 -9.54
C TRP A 158 0.61 -2.98 -10.28
N CYS A 159 1.80 -2.55 -9.92
CA CYS A 159 3.03 -3.25 -10.28
C CYS A 159 3.83 -3.48 -9.00
N VAL A 160 4.27 -4.72 -8.78
CA VAL A 160 5.15 -5.13 -7.69
C VAL A 160 6.46 -5.55 -8.33
N LEU A 161 7.56 -4.97 -7.87
CA LEU A 161 8.91 -5.32 -8.30
C LEU A 161 9.68 -5.93 -7.13
N PHE A 162 10.43 -6.99 -7.42
CA PHE A 162 11.32 -7.66 -6.49
C PHE A 162 12.77 -7.50 -6.96
N SER A 163 13.68 -7.20 -6.05
CA SER A 163 15.12 -7.12 -6.33
C SER A 163 15.90 -8.13 -5.48
N SER A 164 16.92 -8.73 -6.08
CA SER A 164 17.89 -9.61 -5.41
C SER A 164 19.19 -8.87 -5.06
N SER A 165 19.19 -7.55 -5.20
CA SER A 165 20.36 -6.71 -5.00
C SER A 165 20.61 -6.44 -3.52
N GLN A 166 21.70 -5.72 -3.23
CA GLN A 166 22.04 -5.33 -1.87
C GLN A 166 21.12 -4.19 -1.40
N THR A 167 20.42 -4.43 -0.30
CA THR A 167 19.51 -3.45 0.32
C THR A 167 20.22 -2.15 0.66
N ASN A 168 19.51 -1.03 0.61
CA ASN A 168 19.99 0.32 0.97
C ASN A 168 21.14 0.89 0.12
N THR A 169 21.63 0.16 -0.87
CA THR A 169 22.69 0.60 -1.79
C THR A 169 22.24 0.65 -3.24
N THR A 170 21.04 0.14 -3.52
CA THR A 170 20.47 0.12 -4.86
C THR A 170 19.15 0.87 -4.94
N PHE A 171 18.82 1.33 -6.15
CA PHE A 171 17.70 2.22 -6.43
C PHE A 171 17.76 3.50 -5.58
N VAL A 172 18.96 4.06 -5.41
CA VAL A 172 19.20 5.30 -4.68
C VAL A 172 18.62 6.46 -5.48
N LEU A 173 18.08 7.47 -4.79
CA LEU A 173 17.41 8.60 -5.41
C LEU A 173 18.26 9.87 -5.31
N ASP A 174 18.48 10.57 -6.43
CA ASP A 174 19.39 11.72 -6.58
C ASP A 174 18.97 12.97 -5.76
N ASP A 175 17.67 13.24 -5.55
CA ASP A 175 17.16 14.46 -4.86
C ASP A 175 16.86 14.23 -3.36
N LEU A 176 17.90 13.96 -2.56
CA LEU A 176 17.80 13.76 -1.11
C LEU A 176 16.85 12.61 -0.70
N GLY A 177 16.72 11.57 -1.51
CA GLY A 177 15.77 10.49 -1.24
C GLY A 177 14.31 10.84 -1.57
N ARG A 178 14.02 12.06 -2.05
CA ARG A 178 12.69 12.46 -2.50
C ARG A 178 12.57 12.05 -3.96
N GLY A 179 12.07 10.84 -4.21
CA GLY A 179 11.71 10.43 -5.56
C GLY A 179 10.67 11.38 -6.15
N ILE A 180 10.22 11.14 -7.39
CA ILE A 180 9.19 12.01 -7.98
C ILE A 180 7.99 12.18 -7.05
N LYS A 181 7.48 13.42 -7.00
CA LYS A 181 6.24 13.71 -6.29
C LYS A 181 5.15 12.78 -6.81
N GLN A 182 4.40 12.18 -5.88
CA GLN A 182 3.28 11.29 -6.15
C GLN A 182 2.09 12.03 -6.78
N ILE A 183 2.20 12.48 -8.04
CA ILE A 183 1.17 13.32 -8.68
C ILE A 183 0.11 12.45 -9.38
N LYS A 184 0.49 11.28 -9.90
CA LYS A 184 -0.37 10.41 -10.72
C LYS A 184 -0.68 9.04 -10.10
N GLY A 185 -0.19 8.75 -8.90
CA GLY A 185 -0.37 7.47 -8.22
C GLY A 185 0.35 7.44 -6.88
N CYS A 186 0.42 6.26 -6.27
CA CYS A 186 1.12 5.99 -5.02
C CYS A 186 2.28 5.04 -5.28
N TYR A 187 3.37 5.15 -4.53
CA TYR A 187 4.39 4.10 -4.47
C TYR A 187 4.91 3.89 -3.06
N SER A 188 5.42 2.70 -2.77
CA SER A 188 5.89 2.29 -1.45
C SER A 188 7.24 2.90 -1.08
N GLY A 189 7.57 2.91 0.21
CA GLY A 189 8.88 3.30 0.72
C GLY A 189 9.01 4.78 1.07
N LEU A 190 7.95 5.56 0.83
CA LEU A 190 7.82 6.93 1.31
C LEU A 190 6.89 7.01 2.52
N SER A 191 7.21 7.88 3.47
CA SER A 191 6.35 8.19 4.62
C SER A 191 5.13 9.06 4.26
N ASP A 192 4.99 9.47 3.00
CA ASP A 192 3.98 10.42 2.56
C ASP A 192 2.64 9.72 2.31
N ALA A 193 1.55 10.38 2.73
CA ALA A 193 0.22 9.95 2.36
C ALA A 193 0.07 10.04 0.83
N CYS A 194 -0.53 9.02 0.23
CA CYS A 194 -0.75 9.06 -1.20
C CYS A 194 -1.63 10.27 -1.55
N SER A 195 -1.36 10.93 -2.67
CA SER A 195 -2.03 12.16 -3.15
C SER A 195 -3.55 12.06 -3.34
N ARG A 196 -4.13 10.92 -3.00
CA ARG A 196 -5.54 10.60 -3.11
C ARG A 196 -6.23 10.24 -1.79
N GLN A 197 -5.53 10.17 -0.66
CA GLN A 197 -6.15 9.86 0.63
C GLN A 197 -6.63 11.15 1.32
N ASN A 198 -7.55 11.86 0.68
CA ASN A 198 -8.57 12.60 1.41
C ASN A 198 -9.79 11.67 1.52
N ARG A 199 -9.58 10.49 2.11
CA ARG A 199 -10.71 9.72 2.65
C ARG A 199 -11.05 10.46 3.92
N ASN A 200 -12.11 11.27 3.89
CA ASN A 200 -12.66 11.92 5.07
C ASN A 200 -12.82 10.87 6.17
N THR A 201 -11.84 10.77 7.06
CA THR A 201 -11.92 10.11 8.36
C THR A 201 -12.70 11.00 9.30
N ASP A 202 -13.89 11.47 8.88
CA ASP A 202 -14.80 12.18 9.76
C ASP A 202 -15.71 11.22 10.53
N GLN A 203 -15.73 9.93 10.17
CA GLN A 203 -16.53 8.93 10.91
C GLN A 203 -16.00 8.67 12.33
N ALA A 204 -14.67 8.72 12.55
CA ALA A 204 -14.10 8.62 13.89
C ALA A 204 -14.43 9.88 14.74
N SER A 205 -14.49 11.05 14.09
CA SER A 205 -14.81 12.34 14.71
C SER A 205 -16.25 12.38 15.22
N TYR A 206 -17.22 11.92 14.42
CA TYR A 206 -18.64 11.96 14.81
C TYR A 206 -18.99 10.97 15.92
N VAL A 207 -18.40 9.76 15.92
CA VAL A 207 -18.66 8.76 16.98
C VAL A 207 -18.13 9.23 18.33
N ASN A 208 -16.94 9.83 18.38
CA ASN A 208 -16.39 10.39 19.62
C ASN A 208 -17.23 11.57 20.14
N ILE A 209 -17.72 12.43 19.26
CA ILE A 209 -18.62 13.54 19.65
C ILE A 209 -19.94 12.99 20.20
N CYS A 210 -20.55 12.01 19.54
CA CYS A 210 -21.80 11.39 20.01
C CYS A 210 -21.63 10.71 21.37
N VAL A 211 -20.54 9.98 21.59
CA VAL A 211 -20.24 9.33 22.87
C VAL A 211 -20.02 10.36 23.98
N MET A 212 -19.28 11.44 23.70
CA MET A 212 -19.05 12.51 24.67
C MET A 212 -20.34 13.25 25.04
N LEU A 213 -21.19 13.58 24.07
CA LEU A 213 -22.49 14.21 24.32
C LEU A 213 -23.42 13.30 25.13
N PHE A 214 -23.38 11.98 24.89
CA PHE A 214 -24.14 11.01 25.66
C PHE A 214 -23.65 10.95 27.12
N ILE A 215 -22.33 10.91 27.34
CA ILE A 215 -21.74 10.92 28.69
C ILE A 215 -22.12 12.21 29.45
N ILE A 216 -22.05 13.37 28.80
CA ILE A 216 -22.41 14.67 29.40
C ILE A 216 -23.90 14.70 29.78
N PHE A 217 -24.80 14.23 28.90
CA PHE A 217 -26.23 14.17 29.18
C PHE A 217 -26.51 13.30 30.42
N PHE A 218 -25.93 12.10 30.49
CA PHE A 218 -26.14 11.21 31.63
C PHE A 218 -25.54 11.75 32.94
N LEU A 219 -24.36 12.37 32.91
CA LEU A 219 -23.78 13.05 34.08
C LEU A 219 -24.68 14.19 34.57
N SER A 220 -25.24 14.99 33.66
CA SER A 220 -26.13 16.10 34.02
C SER A 220 -27.45 15.63 34.67
N THR A 221 -27.94 14.44 34.31
CA THR A 221 -29.14 13.84 34.92
C THR A 221 -28.86 13.15 36.25
N SER A 222 -27.62 12.76 36.53
CA SER A 222 -27.22 12.11 37.80
C SER A 222 -26.82 13.10 38.90
N LEU A 223 -26.58 14.37 38.56
CA LEU A 223 -26.27 15.45 39.50
C LEU A 223 -27.52 16.23 39.97
N ARG A 224 -28.72 15.79 39.60
CA ARG A 224 -30.00 16.31 40.10
C ARG A 224 -30.63 15.35 41.10
#